data_AF-A0A927NQN8-F1
#
_entry.id   AF-A0A927NQN8-F1
#
_cell.length_a   1.000
_cell.length_b   1.000
_cell.length_c   1.000
_cell.angle_alpha   90.00
_cell.angle_beta   90.00
_cell.angle_gamma   90.00
#
_symmetry.space_group_name_H-M   'P 1'
#
loop_
_entity.id
_entity.type
_entity.pdbx_description
1 polymer ?
#
loop_
_entity_poly.entity_id
_entity_poly.type
_entity_poly.pdbx_seq_one_letter_code
_entity_poly.pdbx_strand_id
1 'polypeptide(L)'
;MFCTIKEMLADAREKKYAIPAFDISNYEMMKAVLETCEEEKSPALLMGLGVDLQGRNMSLLTSMVKSASDYFNIPVCFHLDHTKWLASKELQDGYLVNEYFHNHPEMVLGTFKEEIGMYGAKDLTVIPDGRDLKTALMEAIEKLPANFYTNPEYSLEEAGKVEVDYAFEINRI
;
A
#
# COMPACT_ATOMS: atom_id res chain seq x y z
N MET A 1 4.65 -14.55 -16.99
CA MET A 1 3.85 -13.32 -17.26
C MET A 1 3.85 -12.41 -16.04
N PHE A 2 4.26 -11.14 -16.16
CA PHE A 2 4.17 -10.18 -15.04
C PHE A 2 2.78 -9.55 -14.93
N CYS A 3 2.17 -9.57 -13.75
CA CYS A 3 0.82 -9.06 -13.50
C CYS A 3 0.75 -8.25 -12.20
N THR A 4 -0.37 -7.54 -12.02
CA THR A 4 -0.65 -6.79 -10.81
C THR A 4 -1.34 -7.66 -9.76
N ILE A 5 -1.19 -7.32 -8.48
CA ILE A 5 -1.92 -7.98 -7.39
C ILE A 5 -3.44 -7.85 -7.54
N LYS A 6 -3.93 -6.78 -8.19
CA LYS A 6 -5.35 -6.57 -8.47
C LYS A 6 -5.90 -7.67 -9.40
N GLU A 7 -5.16 -7.99 -10.45
CA GLU A 7 -5.55 -9.04 -11.42
C GLU A 7 -5.52 -10.42 -10.75
N MET A 8 -4.47 -10.73 -9.98
CA MET A 8 -4.40 -12.01 -9.25
C MET A 8 -5.55 -12.14 -8.25
N LEU A 9 -5.80 -11.12 -7.43
CA LEU A 9 -6.87 -11.17 -6.42
C LEU A 9 -8.26 -11.25 -7.03
N ALA A 10 -8.49 -10.63 -8.20
CA ALA A 10 -9.74 -10.78 -8.92
C ALA A 10 -9.99 -12.24 -9.31
N ASP A 11 -8.99 -12.89 -9.92
CA ASP A 11 -9.05 -14.32 -10.31
C ASP A 11 -9.24 -15.24 -9.09
N ALA A 12 -8.48 -14.98 -8.01
CA ALA A 12 -8.55 -15.74 -6.76
C ALA A 12 -9.91 -15.66 -6.07
N ARG A 13 -10.54 -14.48 -6.08
CA ARG A 13 -11.88 -14.27 -5.53
C ARG A 13 -12.94 -14.99 -6.35
N GLU A 14 -12.88 -14.88 -7.68
CA GLU A 14 -13.83 -15.54 -8.58
C GLU A 14 -13.76 -17.06 -8.43
N LYS A 15 -12.54 -17.61 -8.41
CA LYS A 15 -12.30 -19.06 -8.36
C LYS A 15 -12.18 -19.62 -6.95
N LYS A 16 -12.32 -18.78 -5.92
CA LYS A 16 -12.32 -19.13 -4.49
C LYS A 16 -11.08 -19.90 -4.03
N TYR A 17 -9.90 -19.38 -4.33
CA TYR A 17 -8.63 -19.90 -3.83
C TYR A 17 -7.78 -18.79 -3.18
N ALA A 18 -6.72 -19.19 -2.48
CA ALA A 18 -5.75 -18.27 -1.90
C ALA A 18 -4.49 -18.20 -2.77
N ILE A 19 -3.93 -17.00 -2.92
CA ILE A 19 -2.65 -16.81 -3.61
C ILE A 19 -1.52 -16.99 -2.59
N PRO A 20 -0.54 -17.86 -2.83
CA PRO A 20 0.61 -17.98 -1.95
C PRO A 20 1.53 -16.76 -2.12
N ALA A 21 1.96 -16.20 -0.98
CA ALA A 21 2.83 -15.03 -0.91
C ALA A 21 4.14 -15.41 -0.21
N PHE A 22 5.27 -15.12 -0.86
CA PHE A 22 6.59 -15.56 -0.41
C PHE A 22 7.58 -14.39 -0.35
N ASP A 23 8.21 -14.20 0.80
CA ASP A 23 9.32 -13.26 0.95
C ASP A 23 10.55 -13.73 0.17
N ILE A 24 11.18 -12.78 -0.54
CA ILE A 24 12.44 -13.01 -1.25
C ILE A 24 13.44 -11.88 -1.00
N SER A 25 14.70 -12.25 -0.78
CA SER A 25 15.80 -11.30 -0.56
C SER A 25 16.89 -11.39 -1.63
N ASN A 26 16.91 -12.46 -2.44
CA ASN A 26 17.96 -12.71 -3.44
C ASN A 26 17.47 -13.59 -4.61
N TYR A 27 18.37 -13.82 -5.57
CA TYR A 27 18.10 -14.59 -6.78
C TYR A 27 17.75 -16.05 -6.49
N GLU A 28 18.46 -16.67 -5.56
CA GLU A 28 18.32 -18.09 -5.22
C GLU A 28 16.93 -18.38 -4.64
N MET A 29 16.45 -17.51 -3.74
CA MET A 29 15.10 -17.59 -3.18
C MET A 29 14.04 -17.38 -4.25
N MET A 30 14.19 -16.33 -5.07
CA MET A 30 13.28 -16.06 -6.19
C MET A 30 13.19 -17.26 -7.14
N LYS A 31 14.34 -17.80 -7.55
CA LYS A 31 14.42 -18.95 -8.46
C LYS A 31 13.71 -20.16 -7.85
N ALA A 32 13.98 -20.47 -6.59
CA ALA A 32 13.33 -21.59 -5.91
C ALA A 32 11.80 -21.45 -5.88
N VAL A 33 11.29 -20.27 -5.51
CA VAL A 33 9.84 -20.01 -5.47
C VAL A 33 9.22 -20.13 -6.86
N LEU A 34 9.84 -19.52 -7.88
CA LEU A 34 9.29 -19.52 -9.24
C LEU A 34 9.30 -20.92 -9.87
N GLU A 35 10.37 -21.69 -9.69
CA GLU A 35 10.45 -23.08 -10.16
C GLU A 35 9.38 -23.95 -9.48
N THR A 36 9.26 -23.87 -8.15
CA THR A 36 8.22 -24.63 -7.43
C THR A 36 6.80 -24.21 -7.84
N CYS A 37 6.54 -22.91 -8.01
CA CYS A 37 5.23 -22.44 -8.45
C CYS A 37 4.91 -22.89 -9.88
N GLU A 38 5.91 -22.97 -10.77
CA GLU A 38 5.70 -23.45 -12.14
C GLU A 38 5.39 -24.96 -12.16
N GLU A 39 6.11 -25.76 -11.37
CA GLU A 39 5.85 -27.20 -11.21
C GLU A 39 4.43 -27.46 -10.67
N GLU A 40 4.01 -26.70 -9.65
CA GLU A 40 2.70 -26.81 -9.02
C GLU A 40 1.58 -26.09 -9.79
N LYS A 41 1.91 -25.41 -10.90
CA LYS A 41 0.97 -24.58 -11.68
C LYS A 41 0.25 -23.53 -10.83
N SER A 42 0.96 -22.99 -9.84
CA SER A 42 0.48 -21.96 -8.93
C SER A 42 0.90 -20.57 -9.42
N PRO A 43 0.07 -19.53 -9.23
CA PRO A 43 0.56 -18.16 -9.33
C PRO A 43 1.58 -17.88 -8.20
N ALA A 44 2.50 -16.94 -8.44
CA ALA A 44 3.55 -16.56 -7.49
C ALA A 44 3.45 -15.07 -7.12
N LEU A 45 3.15 -14.78 -5.85
CA LEU A 45 3.26 -13.44 -5.27
C LEU A 45 4.58 -13.34 -4.50
N LEU A 46 5.54 -12.63 -5.06
CA LEU A 46 6.86 -12.41 -4.45
C LEU A 46 6.83 -11.12 -3.63
N MET A 47 7.28 -11.19 -2.38
CA MET A 47 7.26 -10.08 -1.43
C MET A 47 8.69 -9.63 -1.13
N GLY A 48 8.94 -8.32 -1.22
CA GLY A 48 10.20 -7.72 -0.79
C GLY A 48 10.03 -7.05 0.57
N LEU A 49 10.80 -7.50 1.57
CA LEU A 49 10.81 -6.88 2.89
C LEU A 49 11.51 -5.51 2.83
N GLY A 50 11.00 -4.53 3.59
CA GLY A 50 11.55 -3.18 3.60
C GLY A 50 13.06 -3.10 3.91
N VAL A 51 13.62 -4.06 4.65
CA VAL A 51 15.07 -4.14 4.92
C VAL A 51 15.88 -4.57 3.70
N ASP A 52 15.32 -5.41 2.84
CA ASP A 52 15.99 -5.94 1.65
C ASP A 52 15.96 -4.95 0.48
N LEU A 53 15.03 -3.99 0.52
CA LEU A 53 14.77 -3.04 -0.56
C LEU A 53 15.55 -1.72 -0.45
N GLN A 54 16.46 -1.59 0.52
CA GLN A 54 17.21 -0.36 0.74
C GLN A 54 18.23 -0.05 -0.38
N GLY A 55 18.52 1.23 -0.57
CA GLY A 55 19.52 1.68 -1.56
C GLY A 55 19.15 1.31 -2.99
N ARG A 56 20.04 0.59 -3.68
CA ARG A 56 19.81 0.14 -5.08
C ARG A 56 19.01 -1.17 -5.17
N ASN A 57 18.78 -1.85 -4.06
CA ASN A 57 18.21 -3.20 -4.07
C ASN A 57 16.76 -3.22 -4.53
N MET A 58 15.95 -2.19 -4.24
CA MET A 58 14.61 -2.05 -4.80
C MET A 58 14.61 -2.20 -6.33
N SER A 59 15.45 -1.40 -7.00
CA SER A 59 15.53 -1.40 -8.46
C SER A 59 16.10 -2.72 -8.99
N LEU A 60 17.12 -3.27 -8.33
CA LEU A 60 17.74 -4.54 -8.74
C LEU A 60 16.77 -5.71 -8.60
N LEU A 61 16.12 -5.85 -7.45
CA LEU A 61 15.19 -6.94 -7.16
C LEU A 61 13.95 -6.83 -8.06
N THR A 62 13.38 -5.64 -8.22
CA THR A 62 12.24 -5.42 -9.13
C THR A 62 12.61 -5.76 -10.58
N SER A 63 13.80 -5.35 -11.05
CA SER A 63 14.26 -5.66 -12.41
C SER A 63 14.51 -7.16 -12.60
N MET A 64 15.05 -7.82 -11.58
CA MET A 64 15.29 -9.26 -11.57
C MET A 64 13.97 -10.04 -11.64
N VAL A 65 12.98 -9.71 -10.80
CA VAL A 65 11.66 -10.37 -10.83
C VAL A 65 10.96 -10.10 -12.15
N LYS A 66 11.00 -8.86 -12.65
CA LYS A 66 10.41 -8.51 -13.94
C LYS A 66 11.04 -9.33 -15.07
N SER A 67 12.37 -9.41 -15.11
CA SER A 67 13.10 -10.19 -16.12
C SER A 67 12.82 -11.69 -15.99
N ALA A 68 12.82 -12.22 -14.77
CA ALA A 68 12.54 -13.62 -14.50
C ALA A 68 11.12 -14.00 -14.97
N SER A 69 10.13 -13.13 -14.76
CA SER A 69 8.73 -13.39 -15.12
C SER A 69 8.48 -13.69 -16.61
N ASP A 70 9.42 -13.33 -17.50
CA ASP A 70 9.34 -13.63 -18.94
C ASP A 70 9.75 -15.07 -19.27
N TYR A 71 10.43 -15.76 -18.34
CA TYR A 71 10.88 -17.15 -18.50
C TYR A 71 9.93 -18.19 -17.89
N PHE A 72 8.94 -17.76 -17.11
CA PHE A 72 7.98 -18.64 -16.44
C PHE A 72 6.57 -18.49 -17.02
N ASN A 73 5.87 -19.62 -17.16
CA ASN A 73 4.53 -19.69 -17.75
C ASN A 73 3.39 -19.49 -16.73
N ILE A 74 3.71 -18.97 -15.55
CA ILE A 74 2.75 -18.66 -14.48
C ILE A 74 2.57 -17.14 -14.32
N PRO A 75 1.47 -16.70 -13.68
CA PRO A 75 1.33 -15.32 -13.21
C PRO A 75 2.34 -15.03 -12.10
N VAL A 76 3.15 -13.98 -12.28
CA VAL A 76 4.12 -13.50 -11.29
C VAL A 76 3.80 -12.06 -10.95
N CYS A 77 3.73 -11.75 -9.66
CA CYS A 77 3.59 -10.39 -9.14
C CYS A 77 4.68 -10.12 -8.11
N PHE A 78 5.17 -8.89 -8.06
CA PHE A 78 6.06 -8.40 -7.02
C PHE A 78 5.34 -7.39 -6.13
N HIS A 79 5.37 -7.59 -4.81
CA HIS A 79 4.72 -6.75 -3.82
C HIS A 79 5.72 -6.22 -2.81
N LEU A 80 5.52 -4.96 -2.40
CA LEU A 80 6.35 -4.31 -1.40
C LEU A 80 5.72 -4.56 -0.03
N ASP A 81 6.33 -5.42 0.76
CA ASP A 81 5.81 -5.72 2.09
C ASP A 81 6.28 -4.67 3.10
N HIS A 82 5.40 -4.35 4.06
CA HIS A 82 5.69 -3.43 5.16
C HIS A 82 6.22 -2.05 4.76
N THR A 83 5.68 -1.46 3.67
CA THR A 83 6.02 -0.09 3.32
C THR A 83 5.60 0.88 4.43
N LYS A 84 6.56 1.67 4.94
CA LYS A 84 6.40 2.58 6.09
C LYS A 84 5.19 3.51 6.03
N TRP A 85 4.73 3.90 4.84
CA TRP A 85 3.57 4.80 4.72
C TRP A 85 2.22 4.14 5.03
N LEU A 86 2.17 2.80 5.07
CA LEU A 86 0.99 2.02 5.47
C LEU A 86 1.09 1.48 6.90
N ALA A 87 2.27 1.53 7.51
CA ALA A 87 2.49 1.04 8.86
C ALA A 87 1.95 2.03 9.90
N SER A 88 1.69 1.52 11.11
CA SER A 88 1.40 2.33 12.30
C SER A 88 2.60 2.32 13.22
N LYS A 89 2.82 3.44 13.91
CA LYS A 89 3.87 3.61 14.92
C LYS A 89 3.26 4.14 16.20
N GLU A 90 3.71 3.58 17.32
CA GLU A 90 3.27 3.99 18.65
C GLU A 90 3.97 5.30 19.06
N LEU A 91 3.19 6.26 19.54
CA LEU A 91 3.68 7.47 20.20
C LEU A 91 4.03 7.17 21.67
N GLN A 92 4.74 8.08 22.34
CA GLN A 92 5.16 7.90 23.74
C GLN A 92 4.00 7.63 24.70
N ASP A 93 2.78 8.05 24.34
CA ASP A 93 1.57 7.92 25.15
C ASP A 93 0.71 6.69 24.79
N GLY A 94 1.22 5.77 23.96
CA GLY A 94 0.56 4.49 23.63
C GLY A 94 -0.40 4.52 22.44
N TYR A 95 -0.56 5.67 21.77
CA TYR A 95 -1.43 5.79 20.59
C TYR A 95 -0.71 5.37 19.32
N LEU A 96 -1.42 4.65 18.46
CA LEU A 96 -0.97 4.31 17.13
C LEU A 96 -1.30 5.44 16.15
N VAL A 97 -0.29 5.97 15.49
CA VAL A 97 -0.44 6.90 14.37
C VAL A 97 0.19 6.29 13.13
N ASN A 98 -0.29 6.65 11.94
CA ASN A 98 0.36 6.20 10.71
C ASN A 98 1.84 6.66 10.70
N GLU A 99 2.75 5.74 10.40
CA GLU A 99 4.20 5.98 10.46
C GLU A 99 4.65 7.09 9.49
N TYR A 100 3.94 7.31 8.38
CA TYR A 100 4.18 8.48 7.51
C TYR A 100 4.00 9.78 8.29
N PHE A 101 2.87 10.00 8.97
CA PHE A 101 2.63 11.22 9.74
C PHE A 101 3.54 11.36 10.96
N HIS A 102 3.99 10.24 11.53
CA HIS A 102 5.02 10.27 12.56
C HIS A 102 6.36 10.78 12.03
N ASN A 103 6.78 10.32 10.84
CA ASN A 103 8.04 10.71 10.22
C ASN A 103 7.95 12.08 9.51
N HIS A 104 6.73 12.53 9.21
CA HIS A 104 6.40 13.78 8.50
C HIS A 104 5.37 14.61 9.29
N PRO A 105 5.72 15.14 10.47
CA PRO A 105 4.80 15.93 11.29
C PRO A 105 4.28 17.18 10.55
N GLU A 106 5.03 17.69 9.58
CA GLU A 106 4.61 18.79 8.71
C GLU A 106 3.40 18.48 7.81
N MET A 107 3.11 17.19 7.61
CA MET A 107 1.96 16.71 6.84
C MET A 107 0.71 16.58 7.71
N VAL A 108 0.81 16.83 9.02
CA VAL A 108 -0.33 16.91 9.94
C VAL A 108 -0.79 18.37 10.03
N LEU A 109 -2.04 18.62 9.66
CA LEU A 109 -2.63 19.96 9.61
C LEU A 109 -3.21 20.39 10.99
N GLY A 110 -2.39 20.25 12.03
CA GLY A 110 -2.79 20.56 13.39
C GLY A 110 -1.88 19.93 14.44
N THR A 111 -2.35 19.91 15.67
CA THR A 111 -1.66 19.30 16.81
C THR A 111 -2.45 18.10 17.33
N PHE A 112 -1.75 16.99 17.59
CA PHE A 112 -2.36 15.85 18.26
C PHE A 112 -2.78 16.22 19.68
N LYS A 113 -4.02 15.88 20.04
CA LYS A 113 -4.57 16.12 21.38
C LYS A 113 -5.50 14.97 21.76
N GLU A 114 -5.41 14.53 23.01
CA GLU A 114 -6.40 13.64 23.59
C GLU A 114 -7.71 14.39 23.80
N GLU A 115 -8.80 13.86 23.27
CA GLU A 115 -10.14 14.32 23.60
C GLU A 115 -11.00 13.16 24.12
N ILE A 116 -11.83 13.49 25.10
CA ILE A 116 -12.82 12.55 25.62
C ILE A 116 -14.06 12.72 24.75
N GLY A 117 -14.34 11.70 23.93
CA GLY A 117 -15.54 11.66 23.10
C GLY A 117 -16.81 11.68 23.94
N MET A 118 -17.95 11.88 23.27
CA MET A 118 -19.26 12.04 23.93
C MET A 118 -19.66 10.86 24.84
N TYR A 119 -19.05 9.70 24.66
CA TYR A 119 -19.31 8.47 25.42
C TYR A 119 -18.21 8.13 26.44
N GLY A 120 -17.29 9.06 26.72
CA GLY A 120 -16.22 8.87 27.71
C GLY A 120 -14.98 8.13 27.20
N ALA A 121 -14.97 7.69 25.93
CA ALA A 121 -13.78 7.13 25.30
C ALA A 121 -12.73 8.23 25.08
N LYS A 122 -11.47 7.95 25.41
CA LYS A 122 -10.34 8.81 25.07
C LYS A 122 -9.83 8.45 23.69
N ASP A 123 -9.86 9.41 22.77
CA ASP A 123 -9.32 9.25 21.43
C ASP A 123 -8.27 10.32 21.16
N LEU A 124 -7.26 9.97 20.36
CA LEU A 124 -6.29 10.93 19.84
C LEU A 124 -6.88 11.60 18.59
N THR A 125 -7.06 12.91 18.64
CA THR A 125 -7.54 13.71 17.51
C THR A 125 -6.51 14.76 17.08
N VAL A 126 -6.70 15.34 15.90
CA VAL A 126 -5.90 16.47 15.42
C VAL A 126 -6.74 17.73 15.52
N ILE A 127 -6.32 18.67 16.36
CA ILE A 127 -6.98 19.97 16.51
C ILE A 127 -6.26 21.06 15.71
N PRO A 128 -6.97 22.12 15.26
CA PRO A 128 -6.34 23.25 14.59
C PRO A 128 -5.21 23.87 15.43
N ASP A 129 -4.07 24.14 14.80
CA ASP A 129 -2.87 24.72 15.43
C ASP A 129 -2.75 26.24 15.23
N GLY A 130 -3.78 26.86 14.67
CA GLY A 130 -3.84 28.31 14.42
C GLY A 130 -3.31 28.74 13.04
N ARG A 131 -2.75 27.83 12.23
CA ARG A 131 -2.43 28.12 10.83
C ARG A 131 -3.70 28.32 10.00
N ASP A 132 -3.64 29.18 8.99
CA ASP A 132 -4.66 29.23 7.95
C ASP A 132 -4.67 27.90 7.17
N LEU A 133 -5.83 27.27 7.07
CA LEU A 133 -5.96 25.92 6.50
C LEU A 133 -5.47 25.87 5.05
N LYS A 134 -5.78 26.89 4.24
CA LYS A 134 -5.37 26.92 2.83
C LYS A 134 -3.86 27.02 2.72
N THR A 135 -3.24 27.87 3.53
CA THR A 135 -1.78 28.03 3.59
C THR A 135 -1.11 26.74 4.04
N ALA A 136 -1.59 26.12 5.12
CA ALA A 136 -1.04 24.85 5.61
C ALA A 136 -1.18 23.70 4.59
N LEU A 137 -2.29 23.66 3.84
CA LEU A 137 -2.49 22.73 2.73
C LEU A 137 -1.50 22.97 1.60
N MET A 138 -1.29 24.22 1.19
CA MET A 138 -0.34 24.57 0.14
C MET A 138 1.08 24.14 0.53
N GLU A 139 1.51 24.45 1.75
CA GLU A 139 2.82 24.04 2.27
C GLU A 139 2.99 22.51 2.31
N ALA A 140 1.95 21.76 2.65
CA ALA A 140 1.98 20.30 2.63
C ALA A 140 2.07 19.76 1.20
N ILE A 141 1.31 20.33 0.26
CA ILE A 141 1.31 19.93 -1.16
C ILE A 141 2.68 20.20 -1.79
N GLU A 142 3.33 21.34 -1.49
CA GLU A 142 4.67 21.67 -2.01
C GLU A 142 5.75 20.67 -1.59
N LYS A 143 5.54 19.95 -0.49
CA LYS A 143 6.48 18.92 0.02
C LYS A 143 6.20 17.53 -0.54
N LEU A 144 5.08 17.32 -1.21
CA LEU A 144 4.79 16.06 -1.88
C LEU A 144 5.69 15.90 -3.12
N PRO A 145 6.02 14.66 -3.52
CA PRO A 145 6.69 14.40 -4.79
C PRO A 145 5.93 15.04 -5.95
N ALA A 146 6.57 15.92 -6.70
CA ALA A 146 5.97 16.55 -7.88
C ALA A 146 5.97 15.61 -9.09
N ASN A 147 5.04 15.84 -10.02
CA ASN A 147 4.98 15.18 -11.35
C ASN A 147 4.81 13.65 -11.33
N PHE A 148 4.39 13.05 -10.20
CA PHE A 148 4.14 11.60 -10.14
C PHE A 148 2.72 11.22 -10.58
N TYR A 149 1.75 12.13 -10.41
CA TYR A 149 0.34 11.92 -10.72
C TYR A 149 -0.13 12.98 -11.72
N THR A 150 -0.65 12.53 -12.85
CA THR A 150 -1.35 13.39 -13.81
C THR A 150 -2.83 13.21 -13.54
N ASN A 151 -3.51 14.28 -13.13
CA ASN A 151 -4.95 14.23 -12.91
C ASN A 151 -5.62 13.89 -14.25
N PRO A 152 -6.34 12.76 -14.37
CA PRO A 152 -7.07 12.48 -15.58
C PRO A 152 -8.11 13.58 -15.81
N GLU A 153 -8.32 13.97 -17.07
CA GLU A 153 -9.40 14.89 -17.40
C GLU A 153 -10.73 14.17 -17.14
N TYR A 154 -11.45 14.59 -16.11
CA TYR A 154 -12.79 14.07 -15.83
C TYR A 154 -13.82 14.89 -16.60
N SER A 155 -14.55 14.23 -17.50
CA SER A 155 -15.78 14.79 -18.03
C SER A 155 -16.92 14.62 -17.03
N LEU A 156 -17.83 15.60 -16.95
CA LEU A 156 -19.00 15.53 -16.06
C LEU A 156 -19.92 14.33 -16.37
N GLU A 157 -19.83 13.76 -17.58
CA GLU A 157 -20.58 12.58 -17.99
C GLU A 157 -20.07 11.27 -17.37
N GLU A 158 -18.78 11.18 -17.03
CA GLU A 158 -18.16 9.99 -16.45
C GLU A 158 -18.37 9.91 -14.93
N ALA A 159 -18.46 11.06 -14.25
CA ALA A 159 -18.72 11.13 -12.81
C ALA A 159 -20.07 10.50 -12.42
N GLY A 160 -21.05 10.48 -13.34
CA GLY A 160 -22.35 9.85 -13.13
C GLY A 160 -22.36 8.32 -13.27
N LYS A 161 -21.26 7.70 -13.72
CA LYS A 161 -21.18 6.24 -13.96
C LYS A 161 -20.40 5.48 -12.91
N VAL A 162 -19.63 6.16 -12.06
CA VAL A 162 -18.88 5.52 -10.99
C VAL A 162 -19.78 5.41 -9.76
N GLU A 163 -20.65 4.41 -9.76
CA GLU A 163 -21.27 3.93 -8.52
C GLU A 163 -20.15 3.32 -7.66
N VAL A 164 -19.83 3.98 -6.55
CA VAL A 164 -18.94 3.41 -5.55
C VAL A 164 -19.75 2.37 -4.78
N ASP A 165 -19.50 1.09 -5.05
CA ASP A 165 -20.18 -0.02 -4.39
C ASP A 165 -19.73 -0.11 -2.92
N TYR A 166 -20.45 0.59 -2.04
CA TYR A 166 -20.26 0.56 -0.59
C TYR A 166 -21.01 -0.61 0.07
N ALA A 167 -21.42 -1.64 -0.67
CA ALA A 167 -22.03 -2.83 -0.09
C ALA A 167 -20.96 -3.73 0.58
N PHE A 168 -20.39 -3.26 1.69
CA PHE A 168 -19.90 -4.17 2.73
C PHE A 168 -21.11 -4.94 3.25
N GLU A 169 -21.25 -6.21 2.83
CA GLU A 169 -22.20 -7.15 3.40
C GLU A 169 -21.82 -7.43 4.87
N ILE A 170 -22.28 -6.54 5.76
CA ILE A 170 -22.49 -6.84 7.17
C ILE A 170 -23.70 -7.77 7.23
N ASN A 171 -23.55 -9.03 6.84
CA ASN A 171 -24.45 -10.14 7.20
C ASN A 171 -23.98 -11.43 6.52
N ARG A 172 -23.04 -12.14 7.15
CA ARG A 172 -22.91 -13.61 7.13
C ARG A 172 -21.82 -14.02 8.14
N ILE A 173 -22.26 -14.17 9.39
CA ILE A 173 -21.73 -15.16 10.32
C ILE A 173 -22.67 -16.36 10.24
#